data_AF-A0AAE0ECR4-F1
#
_entry.id   AF-A0AAE0ECR4-F1
#
_cell.length_a   1.000
_cell.length_b   1.000
_cell.length_c   1.000
_cell.angle_alpha   90.00
_cell.angle_beta   90.00
_cell.angle_gamma   90.00
#
_symmetry.space_group_name_H-M   'P 1'
#
loop_
_entity.id
_entity.type
_entity.pdbx_description
1 polymer ?
#
loop_
_entity_poly.entity_id
_entity_poly.type
_entity_poly.pdbx_seq_one_letter_code
_entity_poly.pdbx_strand_id
1 'polypeptide(L)'
;MPKTIYGENLFAPVEICIYHRSSSQIQGSELLLHRVPVHIYCKTKELEIFLTELSLDILLFVIGRLNLAGPYLIRSSRILANCCKVENHSGLNLHCHFDNQQSVTIGRKQSASIFLRHSTSANQHSDISSVSIQLSVLGAFTTSINLSLLEARSLAWRTRILSAQDSKTYPGPFIVVDISRKSEDGLSVVVSPLVRIHNGTEFSMELRFRRIQEKGDEFASVSIKPGDSIDDSMAMFDAINFSGGLKKALMSLSVGNFLFSFRPDSPDGLINSKSSLSVEWSDELKGGKAVCLSGIFDKLSYEVRKALSVESDKCSFSTACCALKSKDTRVASMHFLIQSIRRNVPIIEPDTSSDGFQNKNLPIALQELKEIFLLPTVRVSNLLHLEIHVLLTETDLSTSTGSENIGKQATIPCGSMTNFYANPAIMYFTVTLAAFRSSCKPVNSSDWVKKLLKHKNDVRCLDIDLDFGAGKYYASLRLSRGHRGILEVVM
;
A
#
# COMPACT_ATOMS: atom_id res chain seq x y z
N MET A 1 10.85 24.69 -45.17
CA MET A 1 10.99 23.48 -46.00
C MET A 1 11.52 22.35 -45.14
N PRO A 2 10.67 21.43 -44.66
CA PRO A 2 11.11 20.28 -43.90
C PRO A 2 11.47 19.12 -44.84
N LYS A 3 12.59 18.47 -44.54
CA LYS A 3 13.11 17.28 -45.21
C LYS A 3 12.23 16.07 -44.90
N THR A 4 11.71 15.46 -45.95
CA THR A 4 11.16 14.10 -45.98
C THR A 4 12.28 13.10 -45.72
N ILE A 5 12.14 12.25 -44.71
CA ILE A 5 12.96 11.04 -44.55
C ILE A 5 12.00 9.86 -44.55
N TYR A 6 12.30 8.93 -45.45
CA TYR A 6 11.55 7.76 -45.86
C TYR A 6 11.14 6.85 -44.69
N GLY A 7 9.88 6.43 -44.73
CA GLY A 7 9.32 5.31 -43.98
C GLY A 7 8.37 4.49 -44.84
N GLU A 8 8.64 4.38 -46.15
CA GLU A 8 7.97 3.44 -47.05
C GLU A 8 8.70 2.09 -46.94
N ASN A 9 8.30 1.25 -45.98
CA ASN A 9 8.43 -0.22 -46.00
C ASN A 9 7.94 -0.82 -44.67
N LEU A 10 6.67 -0.61 -44.33
CA LEU A 10 6.00 -1.40 -43.30
C LEU A 10 4.75 -2.04 -43.91
N PHE A 11 4.97 -3.26 -44.40
CA PHE A 11 3.99 -4.31 -44.70
C PHE A 11 2.80 -3.94 -45.60
N ALA A 12 2.99 -4.08 -46.92
CA ALA A 12 1.86 -4.33 -47.81
C ALA A 12 1.36 -5.78 -47.57
N PRO A 13 0.11 -6.02 -47.14
CA PRO A 13 -0.39 -7.38 -47.00
C PRO A 13 -0.65 -7.94 -48.41
N VAL A 14 0.25 -8.80 -48.88
CA VAL A 14 0.16 -9.42 -50.22
C VAL A 14 -0.86 -10.56 -50.25
N GLU A 15 -1.34 -11.06 -49.11
CA GLU A 15 -2.52 -11.93 -49.01
C GLU A 15 -2.90 -12.04 -47.53
N ILE A 16 -4.18 -11.83 -47.19
CA ILE A 16 -4.70 -12.15 -45.85
C ILE A 16 -5.61 -13.36 -46.02
N CYS A 17 -5.10 -14.54 -45.73
CA CYS A 17 -5.89 -15.77 -45.79
C CYS A 17 -6.44 -16.11 -44.40
N ILE A 18 -7.71 -15.78 -44.16
CA ILE A 18 -8.43 -16.16 -42.94
C ILE A 18 -8.94 -17.59 -43.13
N TYR A 19 -8.34 -18.55 -42.44
CA TYR A 19 -8.82 -19.93 -42.45
C TYR A 19 -9.64 -20.23 -41.18
N HIS A 20 -10.86 -20.72 -41.40
CA HIS A 20 -11.72 -21.29 -40.36
C HIS A 20 -11.43 -22.79 -40.26
N ARG A 21 -10.92 -23.26 -39.11
CA ARG A 21 -10.80 -24.70 -38.83
C ARG A 21 -11.57 -25.07 -37.57
N SER A 22 -12.73 -25.67 -37.75
CA SER A 22 -13.47 -26.38 -36.70
C SER A 22 -13.03 -27.86 -36.72
N SER A 23 -12.36 -28.35 -35.69
CA SER A 23 -12.12 -29.79 -35.54
C SER A 23 -13.24 -30.43 -34.71
N SER A 24 -14.15 -31.13 -35.38
CA SER A 24 -15.08 -32.05 -34.74
C SER A 24 -14.53 -33.48 -34.87
N GLN A 25 -14.03 -34.06 -33.78
CA GLN A 25 -13.88 -35.53 -33.71
C GLN A 25 -15.27 -36.10 -33.42
N ILE A 26 -15.93 -36.59 -34.47
CA ILE A 26 -17.20 -37.31 -34.37
C ILE A 26 -16.88 -38.80 -34.44
N GLN A 27 -17.22 -39.53 -33.38
CA GLN A 27 -17.61 -40.93 -33.52
C GLN A 27 -18.91 -41.15 -32.76
N GLY A 28 -20.01 -41.21 -33.52
CA GLY A 28 -21.28 -41.83 -33.12
C GLY A 28 -22.19 -41.04 -32.18
N SER A 29 -23.07 -40.21 -32.76
CA SER A 29 -24.48 -39.97 -32.38
C SER A 29 -24.90 -38.56 -32.82
N GLU A 30 -26.00 -38.49 -33.55
CA GLU A 30 -26.56 -37.28 -34.18
C GLU A 30 -26.97 -36.23 -33.13
N LEU A 31 -26.16 -35.16 -32.98
CA LEU A 31 -26.51 -33.87 -32.36
C LEU A 31 -25.47 -32.82 -32.80
N LEU A 32 -25.74 -32.12 -33.89
CA LEU A 32 -24.90 -31.06 -34.51
C LEU A 32 -25.41 -29.68 -34.02
N LEU A 33 -24.65 -28.70 -33.52
CA LEU A 33 -23.21 -28.40 -33.56
C LEU A 33 -22.78 -27.69 -32.26
N HIS A 34 -21.77 -28.22 -31.56
CA HIS A 34 -21.01 -27.47 -30.56
C HIS A 34 -20.03 -26.50 -31.24
N ARG A 35 -20.07 -25.20 -30.89
CA ARG A 35 -19.05 -24.22 -31.30
C ARG A 35 -17.76 -24.48 -30.51
N VAL A 36 -16.80 -25.10 -31.21
CA VAL A 36 -15.40 -25.34 -30.82
C VAL A 36 -14.62 -23.99 -30.84
N PRO A 37 -13.55 -23.79 -30.04
CA PRO A 37 -12.75 -22.56 -30.05
C PRO A 37 -12.28 -22.14 -31.45
N VAL A 38 -12.45 -20.85 -31.75
CA VAL A 38 -12.11 -20.24 -33.03
C VAL A 38 -10.62 -19.83 -33.03
N HIS A 39 -9.88 -20.36 -33.99
CA HIS A 39 -8.49 -19.99 -34.24
C HIS A 39 -8.40 -19.13 -35.49
N ILE A 40 -7.69 -18.01 -35.39
CA ILE A 40 -7.46 -17.07 -36.49
C ILE A 40 -6.02 -17.21 -36.92
N TYR A 41 -5.84 -17.57 -38.19
CA TYR A 41 -4.55 -17.71 -38.82
C TYR A 41 -4.32 -16.53 -39.76
N CYS A 42 -3.18 -15.87 -39.62
CA CYS A 42 -2.72 -14.86 -40.55
C CYS A 42 -1.30 -15.21 -40.99
N LYS A 43 -1.11 -15.43 -42.29
CA LYS A 43 0.19 -15.70 -42.88
C LYS A 43 0.60 -14.53 -43.76
N THR A 44 1.75 -13.94 -43.45
CA THR A 44 2.47 -13.06 -44.36
C THR A 44 3.80 -13.72 -44.74
N LYS A 45 4.46 -13.29 -45.82
CA LYS A 45 5.68 -13.94 -46.34
C LYS A 45 6.82 -14.11 -45.30
N GLU A 46 6.83 -13.30 -44.24
CA GLU A 46 7.89 -13.29 -43.22
C GLU A 46 7.39 -13.60 -41.79
N LEU A 47 6.07 -13.65 -41.57
CA LEU A 47 5.50 -13.78 -40.22
C LEU A 47 4.21 -14.62 -40.25
N GLU A 48 4.20 -15.70 -39.46
CA GLU A 48 3.00 -16.48 -39.16
C GLU A 48 2.48 -16.09 -37.77
N ILE A 49 1.26 -15.58 -37.72
CA ILE A 49 0.60 -15.19 -36.46
C ILE A 49 -0.55 -16.16 -36.19
N PHE A 50 -0.55 -16.75 -35.00
CA PHE A 50 -1.61 -17.61 -34.48
C PHE A 50 -2.29 -16.90 -33.31
N LEU A 51 -3.55 -16.53 -33.48
CA LEU A 51 -4.34 -15.92 -32.41
C LEU A 51 -5.56 -16.78 -32.11
N THR A 52 -5.81 -17.01 -30.82
CA THR A 52 -7.13 -17.46 -30.38
C THR A 52 -8.09 -16.28 -30.44
N GLU A 53 -9.41 -16.53 -30.48
CA GLU A 53 -10.44 -15.49 -30.35
C GLU A 53 -10.16 -14.56 -29.15
N LEU A 54 -9.79 -15.15 -28.00
CA LEU A 54 -9.39 -14.41 -26.79
C LEU A 54 -8.17 -13.51 -27.03
N SER A 55 -7.13 -14.04 -27.66
CA SER A 55 -5.90 -13.30 -27.95
C SER A 55 -6.15 -12.16 -28.94
N LEU A 56 -7.02 -12.36 -29.93
CA LEU A 56 -7.39 -11.31 -30.87
C LEU A 56 -8.19 -10.20 -30.18
N ASP A 57 -9.18 -10.54 -29.34
CA ASP A 57 -10.01 -9.54 -28.67
C ASP A 57 -9.19 -8.67 -27.70
N ILE A 58 -8.24 -9.29 -26.97
CA ILE A 58 -7.27 -8.57 -26.12
C ILE A 58 -6.39 -7.65 -26.98
N LEU A 59 -5.88 -8.14 -28.11
CA LEU A 59 -5.03 -7.36 -29.01
C LEU A 59 -5.79 -6.15 -29.57
N LEU A 60 -7.03 -6.34 -30.02
CA LEU A 60 -7.89 -5.27 -30.52
C LEU A 60 -8.24 -4.25 -29.43
N PHE A 61 -8.48 -4.70 -28.20
CA PHE A 61 -8.68 -3.80 -27.05
C PHE A 61 -7.43 -2.95 -26.76
N VAL A 62 -6.24 -3.57 -26.74
CA VAL A 62 -4.96 -2.86 -26.50
C VAL A 62 -4.69 -1.85 -27.61
N ILE A 63 -4.89 -2.24 -28.88
CA ILE A 63 -4.77 -1.35 -30.05
C ILE A 63 -5.73 -0.16 -29.93
N GLY A 64 -6.97 -0.41 -29.47
CA GLY A 64 -7.96 0.62 -29.18
C GLY A 64 -7.51 1.57 -28.05
N ARG A 65 -7.08 1.04 -26.90
CA ARG A 65 -6.60 1.84 -25.75
C ARG A 65 -5.38 2.69 -26.08
N LEU A 66 -4.50 2.20 -26.92
CA LEU A 66 -3.31 2.90 -27.38
C LEU A 66 -3.58 3.85 -28.56
N ASN A 67 -4.84 3.96 -29.02
CA ASN A 67 -5.26 4.77 -30.17
C ASN A 67 -4.49 4.47 -31.46
N LEU A 68 -4.08 3.21 -31.67
CA LEU A 68 -3.21 2.84 -32.80
C LEU A 68 -3.98 2.60 -34.12
N ALA A 69 -5.31 2.37 -34.07
CA ALA A 69 -6.11 1.96 -35.24
C ALA A 69 -7.10 3.01 -35.80
N GLY A 70 -6.97 4.29 -35.41
CA GLY A 70 -7.87 5.33 -35.93
C GLY A 70 -9.35 5.10 -35.55
N PRO A 71 -10.33 5.57 -36.35
CA PRO A 71 -11.74 5.70 -35.95
C PRO A 71 -12.52 4.39 -35.69
N TYR A 72 -11.93 3.22 -35.95
CA TYR A 72 -12.56 1.90 -35.70
C TYR A 72 -12.21 1.33 -34.32
N LEU A 73 -12.36 2.16 -33.29
CA LEU A 73 -12.05 1.82 -31.90
C LEU A 73 -13.05 0.84 -31.30
N ILE A 74 -12.62 -0.40 -31.03
CA ILE A 74 -13.26 -1.25 -30.02
C ILE A 74 -12.93 -0.61 -28.65
N ARG A 75 -13.86 0.19 -28.13
CA ARG A 75 -13.72 0.90 -26.84
C ARG A 75 -14.09 0.06 -25.63
N SER A 76 -14.75 -1.08 -25.82
CA SER A 76 -15.14 -2.00 -24.77
C SER A 76 -14.97 -3.44 -25.25
N SER A 77 -14.29 -4.27 -24.45
CA SER A 77 -14.21 -5.72 -24.71
C SER A 77 -15.28 -6.43 -23.89
N ARG A 78 -16.08 -7.27 -24.56
CA ARG A 78 -17.03 -8.19 -23.88
C ARG A 78 -16.30 -9.26 -23.06
N ILE A 79 -15.02 -9.50 -23.33
CA ILE A 79 -14.19 -10.47 -22.60
C ILE A 79 -13.72 -9.89 -21.26
N LEU A 80 -13.32 -8.61 -21.20
CA LEU A 80 -12.94 -7.96 -19.93
C LEU A 80 -14.13 -7.91 -18.96
N ALA A 81 -15.35 -7.79 -19.45
CA ALA A 81 -16.56 -7.91 -18.63
C ALA A 81 -16.68 -9.27 -17.92
N ASN A 82 -16.01 -10.30 -18.44
CA ASN A 82 -15.95 -11.65 -17.87
C ASN A 82 -14.62 -11.93 -17.13
N CYS A 83 -13.76 -10.91 -16.94
CA CYS A 83 -12.57 -11.02 -16.12
C CYS A 83 -12.86 -10.64 -14.67
N CYS A 84 -12.26 -11.39 -13.75
CA CYS A 84 -12.21 -11.10 -12.33
C CYS A 84 -10.76 -10.86 -11.92
N LYS A 85 -10.41 -9.61 -11.60
CA LYS A 85 -9.13 -9.29 -10.99
C LYS A 85 -9.22 -9.53 -9.49
N VAL A 86 -8.46 -10.49 -8.99
CA VAL A 86 -8.37 -10.76 -7.55
C VAL A 86 -7.04 -10.22 -7.03
N GLU A 87 -7.11 -9.38 -6.00
CA GLU A 87 -5.95 -8.81 -5.32
C GLU A 87 -5.85 -9.37 -3.90
N ASN A 88 -4.76 -10.07 -3.61
CA ASN A 88 -4.44 -10.52 -2.27
C ASN A 88 -3.54 -9.47 -1.62
N HIS A 89 -4.09 -8.66 -0.72
CA HIS A 89 -3.27 -7.71 0.04
C HIS A 89 -2.73 -8.32 1.34
N SER A 90 -3.15 -9.53 1.73
CA SER A 90 -2.62 -10.19 2.93
C SER A 90 -1.17 -10.65 2.75
N GLY A 91 -0.46 -10.83 3.86
CA GLY A 91 0.87 -11.44 3.91
C GLY A 91 0.88 -12.96 3.76
N LEU A 92 -0.28 -13.59 3.57
CA LEU A 92 -0.46 -15.04 3.42
C LEU A 92 -0.83 -15.41 1.98
N ASN A 93 -0.83 -16.70 1.65
CA ASN A 93 -1.34 -17.16 0.37
C ASN A 93 -2.86 -17.15 0.38
N LEU A 94 -3.45 -16.72 -0.73
CA LEU A 94 -4.89 -16.69 -0.91
C LEU A 94 -5.30 -17.79 -1.90
N HIS A 95 -6.21 -18.65 -1.48
CA HIS A 95 -6.87 -19.62 -2.34
C HIS A 95 -8.27 -19.13 -2.71
N CYS A 96 -8.53 -19.11 -4.01
CA CYS A 96 -9.83 -18.76 -4.57
C CYS A 96 -10.35 -19.96 -5.36
N HIS A 97 -11.54 -20.45 -5.00
CA HIS A 97 -12.26 -21.49 -5.74
C HIS A 97 -13.50 -20.89 -6.38
N PHE A 98 -13.58 -20.97 -7.72
CA PHE A 98 -14.74 -20.52 -8.48
C PHE A 98 -15.58 -21.72 -8.91
N ASP A 99 -16.90 -21.54 -9.08
CA ASP A 99 -17.88 -22.62 -9.31
C ASP A 99 -17.54 -23.59 -10.47
N ASN A 100 -16.76 -23.16 -11.45
CA ASN A 100 -16.28 -23.99 -12.57
C ASN A 100 -14.99 -24.79 -12.25
N GLN A 101 -14.76 -25.13 -10.98
CA GLN A 101 -13.59 -25.88 -10.49
C GLN A 101 -12.22 -25.23 -10.79
N GLN A 102 -12.20 -23.96 -11.21
CA GLN A 102 -10.95 -23.21 -11.32
C GLN A 102 -10.52 -22.77 -9.93
N SER A 103 -9.50 -23.44 -9.41
CA SER A 103 -8.84 -23.04 -8.15
C SER A 103 -7.57 -22.29 -8.49
N VAL A 104 -7.43 -21.09 -7.94
CA VAL A 104 -6.24 -20.25 -8.13
C VAL A 104 -5.64 -19.94 -6.77
N THR A 105 -4.33 -20.13 -6.67
CA THR A 105 -3.54 -19.69 -5.52
C THR A 105 -2.83 -18.40 -5.89
N ILE A 106 -3.15 -17.34 -5.18
CA ILE A 106 -2.56 -16.01 -5.36
C ILE A 106 -1.58 -15.79 -4.21
N GLY A 107 -0.31 -15.57 -4.55
CA GLY A 107 0.73 -15.34 -3.57
C GLY A 107 0.48 -14.10 -2.71
N ARG A 108 1.20 -14.01 -1.59
CA ARG A 108 1.20 -12.85 -0.70
C ARG A 108 1.41 -11.54 -1.48
N LYS A 109 0.58 -10.52 -1.22
CA LYS A 109 0.69 -9.17 -1.83
C LYS A 109 0.73 -9.20 -3.38
N GLN A 110 0.10 -10.19 -4.00
CA GLN A 110 0.02 -10.34 -5.46
C GLN A 110 -1.42 -10.20 -5.96
N SER A 111 -1.55 -10.07 -7.28
CA SER A 111 -2.84 -10.06 -7.96
C SER A 111 -2.84 -11.04 -9.11
N ALA A 112 -3.99 -11.62 -9.39
CA ALA A 112 -4.21 -12.45 -10.58
C ALA A 112 -5.50 -12.01 -11.29
N SER A 113 -5.54 -12.20 -12.60
CA SER A 113 -6.77 -12.02 -13.38
C SER A 113 -7.30 -13.40 -13.77
N ILE A 114 -8.53 -13.70 -13.39
CA ILE A 114 -9.21 -14.96 -13.66
C ILE A 114 -10.32 -14.72 -14.68
N PHE A 115 -10.42 -15.58 -15.68
CA PHE A 115 -11.52 -15.54 -16.64
C PHE A 115 -12.70 -16.34 -16.10
N LEU A 116 -13.79 -15.64 -15.78
CA LEU A 116 -15.06 -16.24 -15.42
C LEU A 116 -15.73 -16.74 -16.72
N ARG A 117 -15.48 -18.01 -17.09
CA ARG A 117 -16.19 -18.61 -18.22
C ARG A 117 -17.68 -18.72 -17.90
N HIS A 118 -18.51 -17.84 -18.46
CA HIS A 118 -19.92 -18.16 -18.65
C HIS A 118 -20.05 -18.98 -19.94
N SER A 119 -20.11 -20.30 -19.81
CA SER A 119 -20.59 -21.14 -20.90
C SER A 119 -21.97 -20.63 -21.31
N THR A 120 -22.09 -20.33 -22.59
CA THR A 120 -23.26 -19.85 -23.33
C THR A 120 -24.48 -20.77 -23.15
N SER A 121 -25.16 -20.70 -22.00
CA SER A 121 -26.57 -21.08 -21.89
C SER A 121 -27.38 -19.79 -21.92
N ALA A 122 -27.81 -19.42 -23.12
CA ALA A 122 -28.66 -18.22 -23.31
C ALA A 122 -30.06 -18.37 -22.70
N ASN A 123 -30.40 -19.50 -22.06
CA ASN A 123 -31.74 -19.83 -21.60
C ASN A 123 -31.83 -20.30 -20.13
N GLN A 124 -30.79 -20.13 -19.32
CA GLN A 124 -30.91 -20.31 -17.86
C GLN A 124 -30.62 -18.97 -17.19
N HIS A 125 -31.55 -18.52 -16.35
CA HIS A 125 -31.38 -17.36 -15.48
C HIS A 125 -30.01 -17.43 -14.79
N SER A 126 -29.23 -16.35 -14.92
CA SER A 126 -27.99 -16.04 -14.18
C SER A 126 -27.63 -17.00 -13.04
N ASP A 127 -26.99 -18.11 -13.35
CA ASP A 127 -26.42 -18.97 -12.31
C ASP A 127 -25.27 -18.20 -11.64
N ILE A 128 -25.44 -18.04 -10.33
CA ILE A 128 -24.73 -17.18 -9.40
C ILE A 128 -23.22 -17.43 -9.52
N SER A 129 -22.45 -16.46 -10.02
CA SER A 129 -20.99 -16.56 -9.95
C SER A 129 -20.57 -16.34 -8.49
N SER A 130 -20.17 -17.42 -7.82
CA SER A 130 -19.68 -17.45 -6.46
C SER A 130 -18.17 -17.69 -6.41
N VAL A 131 -17.53 -17.21 -5.35
CA VAL A 131 -16.13 -17.49 -5.06
C VAL A 131 -15.99 -17.93 -3.61
N SER A 132 -15.25 -19.01 -3.40
CA SER A 132 -14.79 -19.44 -2.08
C SER A 132 -13.39 -18.90 -1.83
N ILE A 133 -13.18 -18.24 -0.69
CA ILE A 133 -11.92 -17.58 -0.33
C ILE A 133 -11.36 -18.21 0.94
N GLN A 134 -10.08 -18.57 0.93
CA GLN A 134 -9.34 -19.09 2.07
C GLN A 134 -7.92 -18.52 2.13
N LEU A 135 -7.44 -18.19 3.32
CA LEU A 135 -6.02 -17.90 3.54
C LEU A 135 -5.29 -19.15 4.01
N SER A 136 -4.04 -19.30 3.61
CA SER A 136 -3.21 -20.42 4.03
C SER A 136 -1.77 -20.05 4.33
N VAL A 137 -1.18 -20.86 5.19
CA VAL A 137 0.25 -21.01 5.38
C VAL A 137 0.57 -22.52 5.32
N LEU A 138 1.83 -22.89 5.12
CA LEU A 138 2.23 -24.30 5.09
C LEU A 138 1.69 -25.07 6.31
N GLY A 139 0.76 -26.00 6.08
CA GLY A 139 0.17 -26.85 7.12
C GLY A 139 -1.06 -26.27 7.85
N ALA A 140 -1.58 -25.10 7.50
CA ALA A 140 -2.82 -24.56 8.08
C ALA A 140 -3.60 -23.66 7.10
N PHE A 141 -4.91 -23.65 7.21
CA PHE A 141 -5.81 -22.88 6.34
C PHE A 141 -6.98 -22.29 7.11
N THR A 142 -7.58 -21.20 6.61
CA THR A 142 -8.81 -20.67 7.20
C THR A 142 -10.04 -21.44 6.70
N THR A 143 -11.13 -21.36 7.47
CA THR A 143 -12.47 -21.69 6.98
C THR A 143 -12.77 -20.94 5.68
N SER A 144 -13.42 -21.60 4.73
CA SER A 144 -13.84 -21.01 3.46
C SER A 144 -14.93 -19.98 3.67
N ILE A 145 -14.84 -18.88 2.91
CA ILE A 145 -15.88 -17.86 2.83
C ILE A 145 -16.45 -17.90 1.42
N ASN A 146 -17.74 -18.26 1.30
CA ASN A 146 -18.42 -18.30 0.01
C ASN A 146 -19.13 -16.95 -0.24
N LEU A 147 -18.79 -16.30 -1.35
CA LEU A 147 -19.26 -14.96 -1.68
C LEU A 147 -19.91 -14.93 -3.06
N SER A 148 -21.08 -14.30 -3.15
CA SER A 148 -21.70 -13.99 -4.43
C SER A 148 -21.09 -12.73 -5.04
N LEU A 149 -20.66 -12.83 -6.30
CA LEU A 149 -20.01 -11.77 -7.08
C LEU A 149 -21.00 -10.86 -7.84
N LEU A 150 -22.30 -10.99 -7.57
CA LEU A 150 -23.37 -10.26 -8.27
C LEU A 150 -23.41 -8.77 -7.90
N GLU A 151 -23.20 -8.47 -6.62
CA GLU A 151 -23.34 -7.13 -6.05
C GLU A 151 -22.00 -6.58 -5.62
N ALA A 152 -21.76 -5.30 -5.90
CA ALA A 152 -20.63 -4.57 -5.34
C ALA A 152 -20.87 -4.32 -3.85
N ARG A 153 -19.93 -4.76 -3.01
CA ARG A 153 -20.03 -4.65 -1.54
C ARG A 153 -18.66 -4.82 -0.88
N SER A 154 -18.54 -4.30 0.34
CA SER A 154 -17.39 -4.46 1.22
C SER A 154 -17.86 -5.17 2.48
N LEU A 155 -17.22 -6.27 2.86
CA LEU A 155 -17.66 -7.12 3.97
C LEU A 155 -16.47 -7.59 4.79
N ALA A 156 -16.63 -7.68 6.11
CA ALA A 156 -15.66 -8.25 7.04
C ALA A 156 -16.16 -9.58 7.59
N TRP A 157 -15.28 -10.58 7.63
CA TRP A 157 -15.63 -11.94 8.05
C TRP A 157 -14.64 -12.47 9.06
N ARG A 158 -15.13 -13.06 10.16
CA ARG A 158 -14.28 -13.73 11.16
C ARG A 158 -14.03 -15.17 10.74
N THR A 159 -12.78 -15.52 10.44
CA THR A 159 -12.42 -16.90 10.08
C THR A 159 -11.99 -17.74 11.29
N ARG A 160 -11.89 -19.05 11.10
CA ARG A 160 -11.18 -19.97 12.00
C ARG A 160 -10.01 -20.60 11.28
N ILE A 161 -8.89 -20.82 11.96
CA ILE A 161 -7.75 -21.53 11.40
C ILE A 161 -7.88 -23.01 11.71
N LEU A 162 -7.75 -23.83 10.68
CA LEU A 162 -7.73 -25.28 10.71
C LEU A 162 -6.28 -25.72 10.54
N SER A 163 -5.72 -26.31 11.58
CA SER A 163 -4.35 -26.84 11.58
C SER A 163 -4.37 -28.28 11.06
N ALA A 164 -3.61 -28.54 9.99
CA ALA A 164 -3.48 -29.89 9.44
C ALA A 164 -2.62 -30.81 10.31
N GLN A 165 -1.78 -30.24 11.19
CA GLN A 165 -0.84 -31.02 12.02
C GLN A 165 -1.54 -31.70 13.20
N ASP A 166 -2.47 -31.01 13.85
CA ASP A 166 -3.13 -31.50 15.06
C ASP A 166 -4.67 -31.57 14.94
N SER A 167 -5.21 -31.30 13.74
CA SER A 167 -6.65 -31.29 13.45
C SER A 167 -7.47 -30.39 14.37
N LYS A 168 -6.82 -29.40 15.02
CA LYS A 168 -7.50 -28.45 15.90
C LYS A 168 -7.94 -27.22 15.13
N THR A 169 -9.01 -26.63 15.67
CA THR A 169 -9.55 -25.36 15.19
C THR A 169 -9.17 -24.24 16.16
N TYR A 170 -8.60 -23.17 15.63
CA TYR A 170 -8.21 -21.98 16.38
C TYR A 170 -9.01 -20.76 15.90
N PRO A 171 -9.16 -19.71 16.72
CA PRO A 171 -9.66 -18.43 16.23
C PRO A 171 -8.74 -17.90 15.11
N GLY A 172 -9.29 -17.60 13.94
CA GLY A 172 -8.55 -17.10 12.77
C GLY A 172 -8.72 -15.60 12.57
N PRO A 173 -8.03 -14.94 11.63
CA PRO A 173 -8.12 -13.50 11.46
C PRO A 173 -9.48 -13.02 10.93
N PHE A 174 -9.71 -11.72 11.03
CA PHE A 174 -10.76 -11.07 10.22
C PHE A 174 -10.22 -10.83 8.81
N ILE A 175 -11.03 -11.16 7.82
CA ILE A 175 -10.74 -10.91 6.41
C ILE A 175 -11.78 -9.94 5.89
N VAL A 176 -11.32 -8.89 5.22
CA VAL A 176 -12.16 -7.93 4.51
C VAL A 176 -12.13 -8.24 3.03
N VAL A 177 -13.30 -8.34 2.41
CA VAL A 177 -13.43 -8.57 0.98
C VAL A 177 -14.22 -7.43 0.35
N ASP A 178 -13.58 -6.72 -0.59
CA ASP A 178 -14.20 -5.70 -1.41
C ASP A 178 -14.49 -6.27 -2.80
N ILE A 179 -15.76 -6.30 -3.17
CA ILE A 179 -16.25 -6.69 -4.48
C ILE A 179 -16.69 -5.41 -5.18
N SER A 180 -16.13 -5.12 -6.34
CA SER A 180 -16.51 -3.98 -7.16
C SER A 180 -16.54 -4.35 -8.63
N ARG A 181 -17.36 -3.67 -9.42
CA ARG A 181 -17.44 -3.85 -10.87
C ARG A 181 -17.05 -2.54 -11.53
N LYS A 182 -15.89 -2.51 -12.20
CA LYS A 182 -15.43 -1.36 -12.99
C LYS A 182 -15.84 -1.60 -14.43
N SER A 183 -16.42 -0.60 -15.09
CA SER A 183 -16.92 -0.70 -16.46
C SER A 183 -15.84 -1.07 -17.49
N GLU A 184 -14.56 -0.77 -17.21
CA GLU A 184 -13.42 -1.05 -18.09
C GLU A 184 -12.64 -2.34 -17.71
N ASP A 185 -12.49 -2.63 -16.41
CA ASP A 185 -11.63 -3.72 -15.89
C ASP A 185 -12.41 -4.99 -15.51
N GLY A 186 -13.74 -4.99 -15.65
CA GLY A 186 -14.59 -6.10 -15.24
C GLY A 186 -14.85 -6.14 -13.73
N LEU A 187 -14.89 -7.35 -13.17
CA LEU A 187 -15.07 -7.59 -11.74
C LEU A 187 -13.72 -7.47 -11.02
N SER A 188 -13.71 -6.88 -9.84
CA SER A 188 -12.54 -6.79 -8.97
C SER A 188 -12.90 -7.26 -7.56
N VAL A 189 -12.09 -8.18 -7.04
CA VAL A 189 -12.17 -8.71 -5.67
C VAL A 189 -10.87 -8.39 -4.95
N VAL A 190 -10.93 -7.59 -3.90
CA VAL A 190 -9.76 -7.26 -3.08
C VAL A 190 -9.92 -7.93 -1.73
N VAL A 191 -8.94 -8.74 -1.33
CA VAL A 191 -8.91 -9.42 -0.04
C VAL A 191 -7.86 -8.78 0.84
N SER A 192 -8.30 -8.20 1.96
CA SER A 192 -7.46 -7.45 2.89
C SER A 192 -7.54 -8.02 4.31
N PRO A 193 -6.42 -8.00 5.06
CA PRO A 193 -6.42 -8.18 6.51
C PRO A 193 -7.10 -6.99 7.18
N LEU A 194 -7.47 -7.15 8.44
CA LEU A 194 -8.15 -6.09 9.18
C LEU A 194 -7.18 -4.99 9.63
N VAL A 195 -5.98 -5.37 10.09
CA VAL A 195 -4.96 -4.43 10.54
C VAL A 195 -3.67 -4.70 9.79
N ARG A 196 -3.10 -3.64 9.21
CA ARG A 196 -1.78 -3.67 8.56
C ARG A 196 -0.89 -2.56 9.07
N ILE A 197 0.37 -2.88 9.34
CA ILE A 197 1.39 -1.92 9.78
C ILE A 197 2.54 -1.95 8.78
N HIS A 198 2.83 -0.80 8.19
CA HIS A 198 3.86 -0.60 7.18
C HIS A 198 5.05 0.13 7.76
N ASN A 199 6.25 -0.34 7.39
CA ASN A 199 7.48 0.38 7.58
C ASN A 199 7.82 1.19 6.31
N GLY A 200 7.42 2.46 6.28
CA GLY A 200 7.83 3.41 5.24
C GLY A 200 9.08 4.20 5.60
N THR A 201 9.85 3.75 6.60
CA THR A 201 11.12 4.36 7.00
C THR A 201 12.29 3.65 6.32
N GLU A 202 13.50 4.21 6.48
CA GLU A 202 14.75 3.62 5.99
C GLU A 202 15.40 2.64 6.98
N PHE A 203 14.84 2.53 8.19
CA PHE A 203 15.36 1.64 9.22
C PHE A 203 14.61 0.32 9.23
N SER A 204 15.29 -0.77 9.59
CA SER A 204 14.57 -1.92 10.14
C SER A 204 13.93 -1.50 11.46
N MET A 205 12.68 -1.90 11.69
CA MET A 205 11.90 -1.48 12.85
C MET A 205 11.50 -2.72 13.65
N GLU A 206 11.88 -2.75 14.92
CA GLU A 206 11.30 -3.70 15.87
C GLU A 206 9.98 -3.13 16.36
N LEU A 207 8.91 -3.89 16.16
CA LEU A 207 7.56 -3.59 16.61
C LEU A 207 7.27 -4.38 17.87
N ARG A 208 6.59 -3.76 18.84
CA ARG A 208 6.16 -4.38 20.09
C ARG A 208 4.66 -4.22 20.28
N PHE A 209 4.00 -5.34 20.53
CA PHE A 209 2.56 -5.45 20.73
C PHE A 209 2.25 -5.92 22.15
N ARG A 210 1.31 -5.22 22.79
CA ARG A 210 0.80 -5.59 24.13
C ARG A 210 -0.72 -5.50 24.14
N ARG A 211 -1.35 -6.29 24.99
CA ARG A 211 -2.79 -6.19 25.24
C ARG A 211 -3.05 -5.04 26.23
N ILE A 212 -4.08 -4.21 25.97
CA ILE A 212 -4.39 -3.03 26.81
C ILE A 212 -4.62 -3.40 28.29
N GLN A 213 -5.13 -4.59 28.58
CA GLN A 213 -5.52 -5.02 29.94
C GLN A 213 -4.41 -5.74 30.72
N GLU A 214 -3.29 -6.10 30.10
CA GLU A 214 -2.21 -6.83 30.77
C GLU A 214 -1.21 -5.85 31.41
N LYS A 215 -1.10 -5.88 32.74
CA LYS A 215 -0.15 -5.05 33.51
C LYS A 215 1.29 -5.61 33.54
N GLY A 216 1.57 -6.70 32.83
CA GLY A 216 2.88 -7.38 32.82
C GLY A 216 3.78 -6.95 31.64
N ASP A 217 5.07 -7.27 31.75
CA ASP A 217 6.09 -7.08 30.70
C ASP A 217 5.99 -8.10 29.55
N GLU A 218 4.91 -8.90 29.48
CA GLU A 218 4.71 -9.80 28.36
C GLU A 218 4.29 -9.01 27.11
N PHE A 219 5.12 -9.08 26.07
CA PHE A 219 4.86 -8.46 24.78
C PHE A 219 5.30 -9.40 23.66
N ALA A 220 4.63 -9.32 22.52
CA ALA A 220 5.13 -9.92 21.28
C ALA A 220 5.95 -8.87 20.54
N SER A 221 7.14 -9.24 20.05
CA SER A 221 7.93 -8.39 19.17
C SER A 221 8.22 -9.04 17.83
N VAL A 222 8.38 -8.19 16.81
CA VAL A 222 8.70 -8.61 15.44
C VAL A 222 9.48 -7.50 14.74
N SER A 223 10.54 -7.87 14.04
CA SER A 223 11.30 -6.93 13.21
C SER A 223 10.77 -6.92 11.78
N ILE A 224 10.59 -5.72 11.24
CA ILE A 224 10.18 -5.50 9.84
C ILE A 224 11.22 -4.63 9.12
N LYS A 225 11.61 -5.03 7.90
CA LYS A 225 12.59 -4.30 7.10
C LYS A 225 11.99 -3.02 6.49
N PRO A 226 12.83 -2.09 5.99
CA PRO A 226 12.36 -0.97 5.19
C PRO A 226 11.47 -1.42 4.03
N GLY A 227 10.31 -0.78 3.86
CA GLY A 227 9.33 -1.11 2.80
C GLY A 227 8.42 -2.30 3.09
N ASP A 228 8.74 -3.12 4.10
CA ASP A 228 7.92 -4.28 4.46
C ASP A 228 6.70 -3.88 5.31
N SER A 229 5.78 -4.83 5.48
CA SER A 229 4.61 -4.68 6.33
C SER A 229 4.24 -5.99 7.00
N ILE A 230 3.68 -5.89 8.20
CA ILE A 230 3.03 -6.99 8.92
C ILE A 230 1.52 -6.74 8.99
N ASP A 231 0.75 -7.82 9.03
CA ASP A 231 -0.69 -7.75 9.23
C ASP A 231 -1.19 -8.74 10.29
N ASP A 232 -2.43 -8.55 10.71
CA ASP A 232 -3.06 -9.36 11.73
C ASP A 232 -3.34 -10.81 11.28
N SER A 233 -3.40 -11.06 9.96
CA SER A 233 -3.54 -12.42 9.43
C SER A 233 -2.27 -13.22 9.67
N MET A 234 -1.10 -12.69 9.34
CA MET A 234 0.19 -13.30 9.67
C MET A 234 0.32 -13.53 11.18
N ALA A 235 0.01 -12.50 11.98
CA ALA A 235 0.08 -12.59 13.43
C ALA A 235 -0.82 -13.71 14.00
N MET A 236 -1.97 -14.01 13.38
CA MET A 236 -2.86 -15.07 13.85
C MET A 236 -2.34 -16.46 13.58
N PHE A 237 -1.75 -16.67 12.40
CA PHE A 237 -1.15 -17.95 12.08
C PHE A 237 0.07 -18.21 12.97
N ASP A 238 0.89 -17.19 13.22
CA ASP A 238 2.03 -17.31 14.13
C ASP A 238 1.59 -17.59 15.57
N ALA A 239 0.51 -16.94 16.04
CA ALA A 239 -0.03 -17.12 17.39
C ALA A 239 -0.46 -18.56 17.73
N ILE A 240 -0.67 -19.42 16.74
CA ILE A 240 -0.99 -20.85 16.95
C ILE A 240 0.18 -21.57 17.62
N ASN A 241 1.40 -21.21 17.25
CA ASN A 241 2.64 -21.84 17.72
C ASN A 241 3.11 -21.30 19.08
N PHE A 242 2.47 -20.24 19.60
CA PHE A 242 2.80 -19.62 20.88
C PHE A 242 1.78 -19.99 21.98
N SER A 243 2.16 -19.75 23.24
CA SER A 243 1.30 -19.91 24.42
C SER A 243 1.40 -18.67 25.34
N GLY A 244 0.60 -18.61 26.40
CA GLY A 244 0.67 -17.52 27.40
C GLY A 244 0.30 -16.14 26.85
N GLY A 245 0.94 -15.08 27.36
CA GLY A 245 0.69 -13.70 26.94
C GLY A 245 1.16 -13.38 25.53
N LEU A 246 2.21 -14.04 25.00
CA LEU A 246 2.66 -13.86 23.61
C LEU A 246 1.54 -14.17 22.62
N LYS A 247 0.86 -15.30 22.81
CA LYS A 247 -0.33 -15.67 22.03
C LYS A 247 -1.41 -14.61 22.14
N LYS A 248 -1.72 -14.16 23.36
CA LYS A 248 -2.76 -13.14 23.60
C LYS A 248 -2.42 -11.80 22.96
N ALA A 249 -1.15 -11.39 22.99
CA ALA A 249 -0.66 -10.15 22.40
C ALA A 249 -0.80 -10.18 20.87
N LEU A 250 -0.37 -11.25 20.21
CA LEU A 250 -0.57 -11.42 18.76
C LEU A 250 -2.06 -11.47 18.41
N MET A 251 -2.86 -12.24 19.17
CA MET A 251 -4.32 -12.32 19.04
C MET A 251 -5.05 -10.98 19.14
N SER A 252 -4.48 -10.01 19.87
CA SER A 252 -5.09 -8.70 20.04
C SER A 252 -5.04 -7.82 18.79
N LEU A 253 -4.14 -8.08 17.83
CA LEU A 253 -4.08 -7.34 16.56
C LEU A 253 -5.37 -7.52 15.76
N SER A 254 -5.87 -8.75 15.64
CA SER A 254 -7.12 -9.03 14.91
C SER A 254 -8.38 -8.51 15.59
N VAL A 255 -8.31 -8.15 16.86
CA VAL A 255 -9.45 -7.57 17.61
C VAL A 255 -9.38 -6.04 17.60
N GLY A 256 -8.28 -5.45 17.12
CA GLY A 256 -8.07 -3.99 17.12
C GLY A 256 -7.84 -3.40 18.52
N ASN A 257 -7.62 -4.23 19.54
CA ASN A 257 -7.48 -3.80 20.94
C ASN A 257 -6.06 -4.06 21.47
N PHE A 258 -5.09 -3.33 20.91
CA PHE A 258 -3.67 -3.50 21.21
C PHE A 258 -2.99 -2.16 21.52
N LEU A 259 -1.92 -2.22 22.31
CA LEU A 259 -0.91 -1.18 22.45
C LEU A 259 0.23 -1.52 21.50
N PHE A 260 0.71 -0.51 20.81
CA PHE A 260 1.76 -0.63 19.82
C PHE A 260 2.87 0.37 20.12
N SER A 261 4.10 -0.10 20.10
CA SER A 261 5.30 0.73 20.19
C SER A 261 6.34 0.17 19.24
N PHE A 262 7.31 0.97 18.86
CA PHE A 262 8.35 0.56 17.94
C PHE A 262 9.69 1.18 18.32
N ARG A 263 10.76 0.61 17.81
CA ARG A 263 12.09 1.22 17.83
C ARG A 263 12.83 0.85 16.54
N PRO A 264 13.64 1.74 15.97
CA PRO A 264 14.55 1.36 14.90
C PRO A 264 15.60 0.39 15.45
N ASP A 265 15.84 -0.71 14.74
CA ASP A 265 16.99 -1.58 14.96
C ASP A 265 18.27 -0.78 14.74
N SER A 266 19.31 -1.13 15.48
CA SER A 266 20.49 -0.29 15.71
C SER A 266 20.96 0.48 14.46
N PRO A 267 21.20 1.80 14.56
CA PRO A 267 21.77 2.59 13.47
C PRO A 267 23.27 2.29 13.30
N ASP A 268 23.72 1.06 13.57
CA ASP A 268 25.14 0.66 13.56
C ASP A 268 25.74 0.77 12.14
N GLY A 269 24.91 0.79 11.09
CA GLY A 269 25.34 1.11 9.72
C GLY A 269 25.55 2.60 9.45
N LEU A 270 25.14 3.49 10.36
CA LEU A 270 25.16 4.96 10.18
C LEU A 270 26.29 5.63 11.00
N ILE A 271 26.99 4.90 11.89
CA ILE A 271 27.77 5.54 12.95
C ILE A 271 29.15 4.88 13.20
N ASN A 272 30.22 5.59 12.80
CA ASN A 272 31.60 5.40 13.28
C ASN A 272 31.82 5.98 14.70
N SER A 273 30.86 5.86 15.62
CA SER A 273 31.00 6.39 16.99
C SER A 273 31.46 5.30 17.94
N LYS A 274 32.49 5.60 18.73
CA LYS A 274 33.13 4.70 19.71
C LYS A 274 32.23 4.31 20.91
N SER A 275 30.95 4.68 20.92
CA SER A 275 30.00 4.42 22.00
C SER A 275 28.78 3.67 21.49
N SER A 276 28.43 2.56 22.14
CA SER A 276 27.17 1.84 21.87
C SER A 276 25.98 2.75 22.21
N LEU A 277 25.21 3.10 21.18
CA LEU A 277 23.96 3.84 21.33
C LEU A 277 22.82 2.83 21.44
N SER A 278 21.99 2.96 22.47
CA SER A 278 20.75 2.20 22.60
C SER A 278 19.56 3.06 22.23
N VAL A 279 18.60 2.47 21.53
CA VAL A 279 17.34 3.15 21.16
C VAL A 279 16.23 2.65 22.07
N GLU A 280 15.53 3.59 22.70
CA GLU A 280 14.35 3.28 23.52
C GLU A 280 13.11 3.05 22.66
N TRP A 281 12.16 2.30 23.23
CA TRP A 281 10.83 2.14 22.66
C TRP A 281 10.15 3.50 22.51
N SER A 282 9.38 3.64 21.43
CA SER A 282 8.50 4.79 21.23
C SER A 282 7.44 4.87 22.33
N ASP A 283 6.78 6.03 22.40
CA ASP A 283 5.53 6.20 23.14
C ASP A 283 4.52 5.09 22.77
N GLU A 284 3.73 4.64 23.75
CA GLU A 284 2.70 3.63 23.52
C GLU A 284 1.54 4.22 22.73
N LEU A 285 1.37 3.75 21.50
CA LEU A 285 0.26 4.07 20.64
C LEU A 285 -0.88 3.13 20.97
N LYS A 286 -1.93 3.66 21.62
CA LYS A 286 -3.21 2.96 21.70
C LYS A 286 -3.70 2.75 20.29
N GLY A 287 -4.00 1.50 19.93
CA GLY A 287 -4.37 1.01 18.60
C GLY A 287 -5.59 1.68 17.96
N GLY A 288 -5.64 3.00 17.88
CA GLY A 288 -6.78 3.78 17.42
C GLY A 288 -6.84 5.23 17.93
N LYS A 289 -5.87 5.76 18.67
CA LYS A 289 -5.85 7.21 18.99
C LYS A 289 -4.45 7.78 18.75
N ALA A 290 -4.36 8.56 17.69
CA ALA A 290 -3.22 9.38 17.34
C ALA A 290 -3.13 10.56 18.34
N VAL A 291 -1.95 10.81 18.91
CA VAL A 291 -1.65 12.10 19.57
C VAL A 291 -1.70 13.19 18.50
N CYS A 292 -2.38 14.31 18.78
CA CYS A 292 -2.56 15.38 17.80
C CYS A 292 -1.21 15.90 17.30
N LEU A 293 -1.08 16.06 15.97
CA LEU A 293 0.02 16.80 15.39
C LEU A 293 0.03 18.23 15.93
N SER A 294 1.22 18.83 16.01
CA SER A 294 1.42 20.24 16.34
C SER A 294 2.33 20.91 15.31
N GLY A 295 2.44 22.25 15.37
CA GLY A 295 3.31 23.02 14.47
C GLY A 295 2.83 23.05 13.01
N ILE A 296 3.78 22.99 12.08
CA ILE A 296 3.49 23.11 10.63
C ILE A 296 2.60 21.97 10.12
N PHE A 297 2.73 20.78 10.72
CA PHE A 297 1.95 19.60 10.33
C PHE A 297 0.47 19.72 10.73
N ASP A 298 0.15 20.36 11.88
CA ASP A 298 -1.24 20.66 12.26
C ASP A 298 -1.90 21.60 11.26
N LYS A 299 -1.19 22.66 10.83
CA LYS A 299 -1.74 23.65 9.90
C LYS A 299 -1.93 23.11 8.48
N LEU A 300 -1.02 22.25 8.03
CA LEU A 300 -1.16 21.54 6.76
C LEU A 300 -2.22 20.43 6.82
N SER A 301 -2.72 20.05 8.02
CA SER A 301 -3.57 18.88 8.19
C SER A 301 -4.94 18.96 7.52
N TYR A 302 -5.53 20.15 7.33
CA TYR A 302 -6.86 20.26 6.72
C TYR A 302 -6.86 19.88 5.24
N GLU A 303 -6.01 20.51 4.43
CA GLU A 303 -5.88 20.17 3.01
C GLU A 303 -5.31 18.77 2.81
N VAL A 304 -4.45 18.30 3.72
CA VAL A 304 -3.94 16.91 3.72
C VAL A 304 -5.04 15.90 3.99
N ARG A 305 -5.90 16.13 5.00
CA ARG A 305 -7.05 15.26 5.25
C ARG A 305 -7.94 15.23 4.03
N LYS A 306 -8.23 16.39 3.42
CA LYS A 306 -9.07 16.49 2.22
C LYS A 306 -8.47 15.80 1.00
N ALA A 307 -7.16 15.91 0.77
CA ALA A 307 -6.47 15.29 -0.38
C ALA A 307 -6.28 13.78 -0.25
N LEU A 308 -6.20 13.25 0.98
CA LEU A 308 -5.99 11.82 1.26
C LEU A 308 -7.28 11.09 1.66
N SER A 309 -8.35 11.81 2.00
CA SER A 309 -9.66 11.22 2.24
C SER A 309 -10.34 10.90 0.92
N VAL A 310 -10.43 9.61 0.61
CA VAL A 310 -11.51 9.06 -0.22
C VAL A 310 -12.80 9.14 0.61
N GLU A 311 -13.97 9.36 -0.01
CA GLU A 311 -15.24 9.70 0.67
C GLU A 311 -15.64 8.78 1.86
N SER A 312 -15.11 7.55 1.95
CA SER A 312 -15.34 6.59 3.05
C SER A 312 -14.24 6.49 4.12
N ASP A 313 -13.04 7.03 3.86
CA ASP A 313 -11.84 6.69 4.63
C ASP A 313 -11.41 7.84 5.54
N LYS A 314 -11.31 7.54 6.84
CA LYS A 314 -10.84 8.48 7.87
C LYS A 314 -9.33 8.39 8.00
N CYS A 315 -8.63 9.41 7.51
CA CYS A 315 -7.19 9.55 7.69
C CYS A 315 -6.87 10.40 8.92
N SER A 316 -5.96 9.93 9.77
CA SER A 316 -5.40 10.69 10.89
C SER A 316 -3.88 10.61 10.91
N PHE A 317 -3.28 11.59 11.56
CA PHE A 317 -1.84 11.75 11.67
C PHE A 317 -1.45 11.98 13.13
N SER A 318 -0.34 11.38 13.53
CA SER A 318 0.32 11.60 14.82
C SER A 318 1.82 11.51 14.67
N THR A 319 2.52 11.76 15.76
CA THR A 319 3.96 11.58 15.86
C THR A 319 4.29 10.71 17.05
N ALA A 320 5.36 9.93 16.94
CA ALA A 320 5.96 9.25 18.08
C ALA A 320 7.47 9.49 18.10
N CYS A 321 8.04 9.45 19.29
CA CYS A 321 9.45 9.73 19.52
C CYS A 321 10.16 8.49 20.09
N CYS A 322 11.32 8.15 19.53
CA CYS A 322 12.26 7.20 20.14
C CYS A 322 13.44 7.98 20.72
N ALA A 323 13.74 7.78 22.01
CA ALA A 323 14.90 8.40 22.64
C ALA A 323 16.17 7.59 22.32
N LEU A 324 17.26 8.30 22.03
CA LEU A 324 18.60 7.75 21.83
C LEU A 324 19.41 7.93 23.11
N LYS A 325 19.93 6.83 23.66
CA LYS A 325 20.72 6.82 24.89
C LYS A 325 22.16 6.39 24.64
N SER A 326 23.09 7.05 25.32
CA SER A 326 24.48 6.61 25.47
C SER A 326 24.76 6.48 26.96
N LYS A 327 25.18 5.30 27.43
CA LYS A 327 25.43 5.01 28.85
C LYS A 327 24.30 5.52 29.77
N ASP A 328 23.05 5.19 29.39
CA ASP A 328 21.79 5.59 30.07
C ASP A 328 21.42 7.07 30.09
N THR A 329 22.27 7.96 29.59
CA THR A 329 21.92 9.37 29.36
C THR A 329 21.27 9.59 28.00
N ARG A 330 20.15 10.34 27.97
CA ARG A 330 19.47 10.72 26.72
C ARG A 330 20.34 11.72 25.96
N VAL A 331 20.74 11.35 24.75
CA VAL A 331 21.59 12.14 23.86
C VAL A 331 20.75 12.81 22.78
N ALA A 332 19.80 12.08 22.19
CA ALA A 332 18.99 12.60 21.09
C ALA A 332 17.60 11.95 21.05
N SER A 333 16.81 12.33 20.05
CA SER A 333 15.46 11.84 19.86
C SER A 333 15.11 11.82 18.38
N MET A 334 14.59 10.68 17.93
CA MET A 334 14.12 10.47 16.57
C MET A 334 12.60 10.55 16.56
N HIS A 335 12.07 11.47 15.75
CA HIS A 335 10.63 11.66 15.61
C HIS A 335 10.16 11.01 14.32
N PHE A 336 9.11 10.22 14.43
CA PHE A 336 8.49 9.51 13.31
C PHE A 336 7.08 10.03 13.11
N LEU A 337 6.69 10.15 11.84
CA LEU A 337 5.33 10.46 11.47
C LEU A 337 4.53 9.17 11.37
N ILE A 338 3.34 9.17 11.96
CA ILE A 338 2.42 8.03 11.95
C ILE A 338 1.17 8.46 11.19
N GLN A 339 0.89 7.81 10.07
CA GLN A 339 -0.38 7.92 9.37
C GLN A 339 -1.25 6.73 9.72
N SER A 340 -2.51 6.97 10.09
CA SER A 340 -3.52 5.93 10.29
C SER A 340 -4.69 6.16 9.34
N ILE A 341 -4.97 5.18 8.48
CA ILE A 341 -6.13 5.17 7.59
C ILE A 341 -7.13 4.17 8.15
N ARG A 342 -8.41 4.58 8.24
CA ARG A 342 -9.47 3.77 8.82
C ARG A 342 -10.68 3.75 7.92
N ARG A 343 -11.27 2.57 7.78
CA ARG A 343 -12.51 2.36 7.06
C ARG A 343 -13.39 1.43 7.86
N ASN A 344 -14.64 1.84 8.09
CA ASN A 344 -15.61 0.97 8.74
C ASN A 344 -16.21 0.02 7.71
N VAL A 345 -16.21 -1.28 8.02
CA VAL A 345 -16.69 -2.34 7.15
C VAL A 345 -17.75 -3.16 7.90
N PRO A 346 -18.89 -3.49 7.28
CA PRO A 346 -19.91 -4.31 7.91
C PRO A 346 -19.44 -5.73 8.14
N ILE A 347 -19.72 -6.27 9.34
CA ILE A 347 -19.46 -7.66 9.69
C ILE A 347 -20.62 -8.52 9.19
N ILE A 348 -20.32 -9.65 8.56
CA ILE A 348 -21.30 -10.71 8.33
C ILE A 348 -21.03 -11.84 9.32
N GLU A 349 -22.11 -12.30 9.97
CA GLU A 349 -22.08 -13.53 10.76
C GLU A 349 -22.19 -14.74 9.82
N PRO A 350 -21.37 -15.78 10.03
CA PRO A 350 -21.47 -17.01 9.25
C PRO A 350 -22.81 -17.71 9.51
N ASP A 351 -23.63 -17.73 8.46
CA ASP A 351 -24.83 -18.54 8.22
C ASP A 351 -26.07 -18.36 9.12
N THR A 352 -27.09 -17.71 8.56
CA THR A 352 -28.42 -18.34 8.48
C THR A 352 -28.82 -18.38 7.01
N SER A 353 -29.02 -19.59 6.48
CA SER A 353 -29.64 -19.99 5.20
C SER A 353 -29.79 -18.94 4.10
N SER A 354 -29.33 -19.32 2.89
CA SER A 354 -29.50 -18.62 1.61
C SER A 354 -30.96 -18.48 1.12
N ASP A 355 -31.90 -18.21 2.02
CA ASP A 355 -33.30 -18.01 1.69
C ASP A 355 -33.82 -16.77 2.42
N GLY A 356 -34.04 -15.70 1.63
CA GLY A 356 -34.69 -14.48 2.09
C GLY A 356 -33.77 -13.42 2.70
N PHE A 357 -32.98 -12.74 1.86
CA PHE A 357 -32.56 -11.35 2.14
C PHE A 357 -33.77 -10.39 2.03
N GLN A 358 -34.81 -10.60 2.84
CA GLN A 358 -35.83 -9.59 3.10
C GLN A 358 -35.43 -8.77 4.31
N ASN A 359 -34.82 -7.63 4.02
CA ASN A 359 -35.02 -6.34 4.69
C ASN A 359 -35.39 -6.40 6.18
N LYS A 360 -34.39 -6.37 7.08
CA LYS A 360 -34.59 -5.92 8.46
C LYS A 360 -33.42 -5.06 8.90
N ASN A 361 -33.76 -3.88 9.41
CA ASN A 361 -32.90 -2.92 10.12
C ASN A 361 -32.28 -3.57 11.38
N LEU A 362 -31.36 -4.51 11.19
CA LEU A 362 -30.48 -4.99 12.26
C LEU A 362 -29.32 -4.00 12.38
N PRO A 363 -28.85 -3.67 13.59
CA PRO A 363 -27.64 -2.88 13.75
C PRO A 363 -26.49 -3.66 13.13
N ILE A 364 -26.02 -3.21 11.97
CA ILE A 364 -24.88 -3.80 11.28
C ILE A 364 -23.66 -3.52 12.16
N ALA A 365 -23.14 -4.54 12.83
CA ALA A 365 -21.90 -4.42 13.56
C ALA A 365 -20.79 -4.05 12.57
N LEU A 366 -20.05 -2.97 12.85
CA LEU A 366 -18.98 -2.47 12.01
C LEU A 366 -17.63 -2.84 12.61
N GLN A 367 -16.73 -3.35 11.77
CA GLN A 367 -15.33 -3.52 12.12
C GLN A 367 -14.49 -2.40 11.47
N GLU A 368 -13.54 -1.84 12.22
CA GLU A 368 -12.59 -0.85 11.71
C GLU A 368 -11.43 -1.57 10.99
N LEU A 369 -11.41 -1.54 9.66
CA LEU A 369 -10.22 -1.85 8.88
C LEU A 369 -9.22 -0.71 9.05
N LYS A 370 -7.96 -1.05 9.32
CA LYS A 370 -6.95 -0.09 9.73
C LYS A 370 -5.60 -0.33 9.09
N GLU A 371 -5.07 0.71 8.45
CA GLU A 371 -3.67 0.74 8.00
C GLU A 371 -2.87 1.77 8.79
N ILE A 372 -1.69 1.38 9.26
CA ILE A 372 -0.77 2.24 10.01
C ILE A 372 0.54 2.32 9.23
N PHE A 373 1.01 3.53 8.96
CA PHE A 373 2.29 3.77 8.28
C PHE A 373 3.24 4.46 9.25
N LEU A 374 4.42 3.87 9.44
CA LEU A 374 5.57 4.51 10.07
C LEU A 374 6.37 5.22 8.97
N LEU A 375 6.54 6.52 9.09
CA LEU A 375 7.08 7.38 8.04
C LEU A 375 8.16 8.33 8.61
N PRO A 376 9.11 8.78 7.76
CA PRO A 376 9.95 9.91 8.11
C PRO A 376 9.11 11.19 8.25
N THR A 377 9.60 12.17 9.00
CA THR A 377 8.90 13.45 9.17
C THR A 377 9.17 14.37 7.99
N VAL A 378 10.41 14.45 7.53
CA VAL A 378 10.85 15.35 6.45
C VAL A 378 11.59 14.56 5.39
N ARG A 379 11.39 14.92 4.12
CA ARG A 379 12.17 14.43 2.98
C ARG A 379 12.75 15.62 2.25
N VAL A 380 14.07 15.67 2.12
CA VAL A 380 14.78 16.76 1.43
C VAL A 380 15.31 16.24 0.10
N SER A 381 15.01 16.96 -0.98
CA SER A 381 15.49 16.69 -2.33
C SER A 381 16.40 17.82 -2.79
N ASN A 382 17.57 17.47 -3.32
CA ASN A 382 18.55 18.43 -3.82
C ASN A 382 18.49 18.48 -5.35
N LEU A 383 18.01 19.59 -5.92
CA LEU A 383 18.02 19.82 -7.36
C LEU A 383 19.17 20.73 -7.80
N LEU A 384 19.99 21.21 -6.87
CA LEU A 384 21.18 21.97 -7.19
C LEU A 384 22.27 21.08 -7.81
N HIS A 385 23.07 21.66 -8.69
CA HIS A 385 24.24 21.02 -9.29
C HIS A 385 25.41 20.80 -8.32
N LEU A 386 25.19 20.96 -7.02
CA LEU A 386 26.21 20.91 -5.97
C LEU A 386 25.73 20.01 -4.84
N GLU A 387 26.68 19.43 -4.11
CA GLU A 387 26.39 18.71 -2.88
C GLU A 387 26.01 19.69 -1.76
N ILE A 388 24.92 19.36 -1.06
CA ILE A 388 24.45 20.12 0.10
C ILE A 388 24.56 19.28 1.36
N HIS A 389 24.89 19.91 2.47
CA HIS A 389 24.77 19.31 3.79
C HIS A 389 23.59 19.97 4.52
N VAL A 390 22.62 19.16 4.93
CA VAL A 390 21.41 19.63 5.60
C VAL A 390 21.42 19.16 7.04
N LEU A 391 21.13 20.08 7.95
CA LEU A 391 21.01 19.84 9.38
C LEU A 391 19.66 20.36 9.89
N LEU A 392 18.90 19.48 10.55
CA LEU A 392 17.64 19.79 11.21
C LEU A 392 17.82 19.79 12.74
N THR A 393 17.56 20.92 13.38
CA THR A 393 17.75 21.10 14.83
C THR A 393 16.48 21.57 15.50
N GLU A 394 16.32 21.30 16.79
CA GLU A 394 15.17 21.77 17.59
C GLU A 394 15.43 23.15 18.21
N THR A 395 16.68 23.57 18.24
CA THR A 395 17.15 24.87 18.70
C THR A 395 17.86 25.62 17.57
N ASP A 396 17.98 26.93 17.71
CA ASP A 396 18.67 27.83 16.78
C ASP A 396 20.21 27.73 16.86
N LEU A 397 20.73 26.97 17.82
CA LEU A 397 22.16 26.79 18.06
C LEU A 397 22.72 25.61 17.24
N SER A 398 23.66 25.90 16.33
CA SER A 398 24.33 24.92 15.46
C SER A 398 25.45 24.13 16.16
N THR A 399 25.35 23.91 17.47
CA THR A 399 26.43 23.31 18.28
C THR A 399 25.97 21.99 18.85
N SER A 400 26.03 20.95 18.02
CA SER A 400 25.64 19.60 18.44
C SER A 400 26.56 18.57 17.82
N THR A 401 27.19 17.77 18.67
CA THR A 401 28.33 16.91 18.34
C THR A 401 27.83 15.54 17.87
N GLY A 402 28.33 15.07 16.72
CA GLY A 402 28.34 13.66 16.28
C GLY A 402 27.03 12.86 16.42
N SER A 403 26.81 12.26 17.59
CA SER A 403 25.70 11.34 17.88
C SER A 403 24.36 12.04 18.13
N GLU A 404 24.34 13.34 18.36
CA GLU A 404 23.10 14.09 18.63
C GLU A 404 22.25 14.34 17.36
N ASN A 405 22.87 14.22 16.18
CA ASN A 405 22.26 14.53 14.88
C ASN A 405 21.80 13.28 14.10
N ILE A 406 21.71 12.11 14.73
CA ILE A 406 21.30 10.86 14.06
C ILE A 406 19.90 11.02 13.47
N GLY A 407 19.76 10.75 12.17
CA GLY A 407 18.51 10.96 11.43
C GLY A 407 18.10 12.41 11.26
N LYS A 408 18.95 13.37 11.64
CA LYS A 408 18.71 14.83 11.56
C LYS A 408 19.73 15.57 10.70
N GLN A 409 20.82 14.92 10.30
CA GLN A 409 21.80 15.47 9.36
C GLN A 409 22.07 14.50 8.21
N ALA A 410 22.30 15.05 7.02
CA ALA A 410 22.76 14.26 5.87
C ALA A 410 23.49 15.14 4.85
N THR A 411 24.42 14.52 4.13
CA THR A 411 25.00 15.07 2.91
C THR A 411 24.23 14.52 1.72
N ILE A 412 23.68 15.40 0.89
CA ILE A 412 22.76 15.08 -0.20
C ILE A 412 23.42 15.48 -1.54
N PRO A 413 23.82 14.52 -2.37
CA PRO A 413 24.37 14.80 -3.69
C PRO A 413 23.33 15.43 -4.64
N CYS A 414 23.80 15.99 -5.75
CA CYS A 414 22.95 16.54 -6.82
C CYS A 414 21.95 15.48 -7.31
N GLY A 415 20.68 15.86 -7.46
CA GLY A 415 19.61 15.00 -7.95
C GLY A 415 19.15 13.91 -6.97
N SER A 416 19.63 13.95 -5.72
CA SER A 416 19.35 12.93 -4.70
C SER A 416 18.32 13.41 -3.69
N MET A 417 17.74 12.48 -2.92
CA MET A 417 16.86 12.79 -1.81
C MET A 417 17.22 11.99 -0.56
N THR A 418 16.89 12.53 0.62
CA THR A 418 17.16 11.87 1.91
C THR A 418 16.03 12.13 2.88
N ASN A 419 15.72 11.13 3.71
CA ASN A 419 14.69 11.21 4.75
C ASN A 419 15.30 11.62 6.10
N PHE A 420 14.53 12.38 6.88
CA PHE A 420 14.90 12.91 8.18
C PHE A 420 13.79 12.65 9.21
N TYR A 421 14.20 12.56 10.48
CA TYR A 421 13.39 12.14 11.63
C TYR A 421 13.43 13.22 12.73
N ALA A 422 13.16 14.46 12.33
CA ALA A 422 13.18 15.64 13.18
C ALA A 422 11.80 15.95 13.79
N ASN A 423 11.80 16.68 14.91
CA ASN A 423 10.59 17.08 15.61
C ASN A 423 9.72 18.00 14.73
N PRO A 424 8.49 17.58 14.36
CA PRO A 424 7.64 18.36 13.47
C PRO A 424 7.05 19.62 14.12
N ALA A 425 7.09 19.72 15.45
CA ALA A 425 6.57 20.87 16.18
C ALA A 425 7.52 22.09 16.08
N ILE A 426 8.82 21.83 16.20
CA ILE A 426 9.87 22.85 16.19
C ILE A 426 11.09 22.25 15.48
N MET A 427 11.41 22.79 14.32
CA MET A 427 12.61 22.47 13.56
C MET A 427 13.19 23.69 12.88
N TYR A 428 14.51 23.80 12.91
CA TYR A 428 15.34 24.77 12.21
C TYR A 428 16.12 24.08 11.10
N PHE A 429 16.11 24.68 9.91
CA PHE A 429 16.81 24.17 8.74
C PHE A 429 18.08 24.97 8.54
N THR A 430 19.20 24.27 8.59
CA THR A 430 20.50 24.84 8.26
C THR A 430 21.06 24.06 7.08
N VAL A 431 21.29 24.76 5.97
CA VAL A 431 21.87 24.18 4.76
C VAL A 431 23.27 24.74 4.57
N THR A 432 24.21 23.87 4.21
CA THR A 432 25.58 24.23 3.88
C THR A 432 25.89 23.77 2.46
N LEU A 433 26.38 24.68 1.62
CA LEU A 433 26.91 24.34 0.30
C LEU A 433 28.30 23.74 0.50
N ALA A 434 28.45 22.42 0.29
CA ALA A 434 29.66 21.69 0.65
C ALA A 434 30.91 22.22 -0.08
N ALA A 435 30.77 22.51 -1.37
CA ALA A 435 31.85 23.04 -2.21
C ALA A 435 32.40 24.40 -1.74
N PHE A 436 31.57 25.21 -1.09
CA PHE A 436 31.94 26.57 -0.65
C PHE A 436 32.11 26.70 0.86
N ARG A 437 31.81 25.63 1.62
CA ARG A 437 31.75 25.64 3.09
C ARG A 437 30.97 26.84 3.63
N SER A 438 29.90 27.21 2.93
CA SER A 438 29.07 28.37 3.25
C SER A 438 27.70 27.88 3.70
N SER A 439 27.31 28.27 4.91
CA SER A 439 26.03 27.90 5.51
C SER A 439 25.04 29.05 5.45
N CYS A 440 23.77 28.74 5.25
CA CYS A 440 22.70 29.71 5.40
C CYS A 440 22.42 29.98 6.89
N LYS A 441 21.72 31.07 7.17
CA LYS A 441 21.14 31.28 8.51
C LYS A 441 20.08 30.21 8.79
N PRO A 442 19.98 29.69 10.03
CA PRO A 442 18.95 28.72 10.38
C PRO A 442 17.54 29.29 10.12
N VAL A 443 16.72 28.54 9.40
CA VAL A 443 15.34 28.94 9.07
C VAL A 443 14.35 28.15 9.93
N ASN A 444 13.49 28.87 10.67
CA ASN A 444 12.55 28.26 11.62
C ASN A 444 11.22 27.87 10.96
N SER A 445 10.76 26.65 11.25
CA SER A 445 9.44 26.15 10.83
C SER A 445 8.22 26.94 11.31
N SER A 446 8.31 27.60 12.45
CA SER A 446 7.24 28.46 12.98
C SER A 446 7.03 29.74 12.16
N ASP A 447 8.08 30.27 11.53
CA ASP A 447 7.93 31.43 10.63
C ASP A 447 7.16 31.06 9.37
N TRP A 448 7.18 29.79 8.98
CA TRP A 448 6.41 29.25 7.87
C TRP A 448 4.95 29.10 8.24
N VAL A 449 4.66 28.68 9.47
CA VAL A 449 3.30 28.69 10.01
C VAL A 449 2.71 30.11 9.95
N LYS A 450 3.48 31.13 10.33
CA LYS A 450 3.04 32.53 10.23
C LYS A 450 2.79 32.95 8.78
N LYS A 451 3.63 32.54 7.83
CA LYS A 451 3.39 32.81 6.39
C LYS A 451 2.14 32.10 5.87
N LEU A 452 1.96 30.82 6.20
CA LEU A 452 0.75 30.05 5.84
C LEU A 452 -0.53 30.69 6.40
N LEU A 453 -0.52 31.17 7.64
CA LEU A 453 -1.67 31.85 8.25
C LEU A 453 -2.04 33.18 7.57
N LYS A 454 -1.08 33.84 6.91
CA LYS A 454 -1.33 35.10 6.18
C LYS A 454 -1.97 34.86 4.81
N HIS A 455 -1.79 33.68 4.22
CA HIS A 455 -2.43 33.32 2.96
C HIS A 455 -3.77 32.64 3.23
N LYS A 456 -4.88 33.35 2.98
CA LYS A 456 -6.24 32.86 3.23
C LYS A 456 -6.72 31.72 2.31
N ASN A 457 -5.96 31.34 1.28
CA ASN A 457 -6.33 30.31 0.30
C ASN A 457 -5.15 29.38 -0.03
N ASP A 458 -5.43 28.07 -0.07
CA ASP A 458 -4.87 26.99 -0.93
C ASP A 458 -3.38 27.05 -1.37
N VAL A 459 -2.47 27.51 -0.49
CA VAL A 459 -1.03 27.51 -0.77
C VAL A 459 -0.49 26.08 -0.68
N ARG A 460 -0.27 25.46 -1.85
CA ARG A 460 0.27 24.08 -1.97
C ARG A 460 1.76 23.97 -1.62
N CYS A 461 2.51 25.07 -1.76
CA CYS A 461 3.93 25.12 -1.46
C CYS A 461 4.38 26.51 -0.96
N LEU A 462 5.40 26.55 -0.12
CA LEU A 462 6.01 27.77 0.40
C LEU A 462 7.48 27.84 -0.01
N ASP A 463 7.86 28.94 -0.66
CA ASP A 463 9.24 29.19 -1.06
C ASP A 463 9.93 30.15 -0.08
N ILE A 464 11.21 29.89 0.20
CA ILE A 464 12.02 30.66 1.13
C ILE A 464 13.40 30.86 0.55
N ASP A 465 13.82 32.10 0.43
CA ASP A 465 15.15 32.42 -0.03
C ASP A 465 16.19 32.14 1.07
N LEU A 466 17.21 31.38 0.71
CA LEU A 466 18.37 31.06 1.49
C LEU A 466 19.55 31.89 0.99
N ASP A 467 20.15 32.65 1.89
CA ASP A 467 21.35 33.44 1.64
C ASP A 467 22.58 32.71 2.18
N PHE A 468 23.62 32.59 1.34
CA PHE A 468 24.91 32.01 1.66
C PHE A 468 26.04 33.04 1.51
N GLY A 469 26.87 33.16 2.55
CA GLY A 469 28.09 33.95 2.49
C GLY A 469 27.84 35.47 2.43
N ALA A 470 26.84 35.95 3.17
CA ALA A 470 26.46 37.36 3.26
C ALA A 470 26.05 37.98 1.91
N GLY A 471 25.22 37.27 1.15
CA GLY A 471 24.64 37.71 -0.12
C GLY A 471 25.41 37.24 -1.35
N LYS A 472 26.37 36.33 -1.20
CA LYS A 472 27.22 35.87 -2.30
C LYS A 472 26.52 34.84 -3.18
N TYR A 473 25.72 33.96 -2.57
CA TYR A 473 24.93 32.97 -3.30
C TYR A 473 23.52 32.92 -2.71
N TYR A 474 22.55 32.57 -3.56
CA TYR A 474 21.15 32.45 -3.18
C TYR A 474 20.60 31.12 -3.68
N ALA A 475 19.77 30.49 -2.87
CA ALA A 475 18.95 29.34 -3.27
C ALA A 475 17.53 29.52 -2.72
N SER A 476 16.58 28.73 -3.21
CA SER A 476 15.23 28.73 -2.67
C SER A 476 14.91 27.37 -2.05
N LEU A 477 14.38 27.38 -0.85
CA LEU A 477 13.85 26.20 -0.17
C LEU A 477 12.34 26.16 -0.36
N ARG A 478 11.87 25.24 -1.19
CA ARG A 478 10.45 25.00 -1.44
C ARG A 478 9.93 23.90 -0.51
N LEU A 479 8.99 24.24 0.35
CA LEU A 479 8.31 23.30 1.23
C LEU A 479 6.92 22.97 0.71
N SER A 480 6.57 21.70 0.69
CA SER A 480 5.24 21.22 0.29
C SER A 480 4.86 19.95 1.05
N ARG A 481 3.58 19.58 1.03
CA ARG A 481 3.19 18.24 1.52
C ARG A 481 3.38 17.23 0.42
N GLY A 482 4.25 16.27 0.72
CA GLY A 482 4.44 15.08 -0.08
C GLY A 482 3.36 14.04 0.09
N HIS A 483 3.59 12.91 -0.57
CA HIS A 483 2.76 11.71 -0.41
C HIS A 483 2.66 11.29 1.07
N ARG A 484 1.49 10.77 1.47
CA ARG A 484 1.23 10.12 2.78
C ARG A 484 1.40 10.89 4.07
N GLY A 485 1.92 12.10 4.11
CA GLY A 485 2.30 12.62 5.44
C GLY A 485 3.48 13.54 5.46
N ILE A 486 4.43 13.21 4.61
CA ILE A 486 5.80 13.67 4.72
C ILE A 486 5.87 15.14 4.29
N LEU A 487 6.66 15.93 5.01
CA LEU A 487 7.02 17.27 4.59
C LEU A 487 8.11 17.15 3.53
N GLU A 488 7.79 17.51 2.29
CA GLU A 488 8.74 17.53 1.19
C GLU A 488 9.39 18.90 1.10
N VAL A 489 10.71 18.89 1.07
CA VAL A 489 11.55 20.08 0.99
C VAL A 489 12.44 19.92 -0.23
N VAL A 490 12.32 20.86 -1.17
CA VAL A 490 13.04 20.84 -2.43
C VAL A 490 13.91 22.08 -2.48
N MET A 491 15.18 21.88 -2.80
CA MET A 491 16.17 22.95 -2.92
C MET A 491 16.70 23.06 -4.34
#